data_AF-A0A8S2RPN0-F1
#
_entry.id   AF-A0A8S2RPN0-F1
#
_cell.length_a   1.000
_cell.length_b   1.000
_cell.length_c   1.000
_cell.angle_alpha   90.00
_cell.angle_beta   90.00
_cell.angle_gamma   90.00
#
_symmetry.space_group_name_H-M   'P 1'
#
loop_
_entity.id
_entity.type
_entity.pdbx_description
1 polymer ?
#
loop_
_entity_poly.entity_id
_entity_poly.type
_entity_poly.pdbx_seq_one_letter_code
_entity_poly.pdbx_strand_id
1 'polypeptide(L)'
;MLTKTIINNETILKIRWFRKDTAADRLLNYESSHGKSIKSNIVKNMTTRILETTQDNIDQQEDLNKLRNMLLKSNYPLKEIEKLIKQTCQEFKSNKN
;
A
#
# COMPACT_ATOMS: atom_id res chain seq x y z
N MET A 1 10.53 8.40 3.53
CA MET A 1 9.20 7.88 3.90
C MET A 1 9.15 7.86 5.42
N LEU A 2 8.03 8.22 6.05
CA LEU A 2 7.95 8.42 7.52
C LEU A 2 7.01 7.39 8.14
N THR A 3 7.49 6.71 9.18
CA THR A 3 6.67 5.85 10.06
C THR A 3 6.10 6.74 11.17
N LYS A 4 4.80 6.62 11.49
CA LYS A 4 4.18 7.35 12.60
C LYS A 4 3.99 6.41 13.78
N THR A 5 4.55 6.81 14.93
CA THR A 5 4.32 6.18 16.22
C THR A 5 3.15 6.89 16.92
N ILE A 6 2.11 6.15 17.30
CA ILE A 6 1.02 6.67 18.14
C ILE A 6 1.23 6.11 19.55
N ILE A 7 1.48 6.99 20.51
CA ILE A 7 1.55 6.66 21.95
C ILE A 7 0.22 7.11 22.55
N ASN A 8 -0.71 6.17 22.74
CA ASN A 8 -1.88 6.41 23.59
C ASN A 8 -1.54 5.97 25.02
N ASN A 9 -2.25 6.46 26.04
CA ASN A 9 -2.01 6.15 27.47
C ASN A 9 -2.25 4.67 27.88
N GLU A 10 -2.38 3.77 26.90
CA GLU A 10 -2.30 2.33 27.07
C GLU A 10 -1.00 1.87 26.40
N THR A 11 -0.21 1.04 27.07
CA THR A 11 1.19 0.67 26.76
C THR A 11 1.37 -0.17 25.48
N ILE A 12 0.72 0.20 24.37
CA ILE A 12 0.77 -0.53 23.10
C ILE A 12 1.30 0.40 22.01
N LEU A 13 2.54 0.12 21.59
CA LEU A 13 3.15 0.74 20.43
C LEU A 13 2.45 0.24 19.16
N LYS A 14 1.75 1.14 18.46
CA LYS A 14 1.08 0.82 17.20
C LYS A 14 1.87 1.38 16.01
N ILE A 15 2.47 0.50 15.21
CA ILE A 15 3.20 0.86 13.98
C ILE A 15 2.27 0.69 12.78
N ARG A 16 2.11 1.75 11.97
CA ARG A 16 1.23 1.78 10.80
C ARG A 16 1.86 2.57 9.64
N TRP A 17 1.54 2.17 8.42
CA TRP A 17 1.86 2.90 7.21
C TRP A 17 1.24 4.31 7.25
N PHE A 18 2.08 5.34 7.09
CA PHE A 18 1.67 6.74 7.25
C PHE A 18 1.99 7.57 6.00
N ARG A 19 1.06 8.46 5.65
CA ARG A 19 1.23 9.51 4.64
C ARG A 19 0.87 10.85 5.28
N LYS A 20 1.62 11.90 4.94
CA LYS A 20 1.28 13.27 5.35
C LYS A 20 -0.01 13.72 4.67
N ASP A 21 -0.81 14.53 5.35
CA ASP A 21 -2.07 15.06 4.81
C ASP A 21 -1.87 15.95 3.57
N THR A 22 -0.68 16.54 3.42
CA THR A 22 -0.30 17.34 2.25
C THR A 22 0.20 16.51 1.06
N ALA A 23 0.38 15.20 1.24
CA ALA A 23 0.81 14.35 0.15
C ALA A 23 -0.31 14.20 -0.88
N ALA A 24 0.02 14.30 -2.17
CA ALA A 24 -0.95 14.03 -3.22
C ALA A 24 -1.52 12.60 -3.06
N ASP A 25 -2.83 12.48 -3.14
CA ASP A 25 -3.58 11.22 -3.12
C ASP A 25 -3.49 10.44 -4.44
N ARG A 26 -2.36 10.58 -5.14
CA ARG A 26 -2.10 10.01 -6.47
C ARG A 26 -0.67 9.47 -6.54
N LEU A 27 -0.53 8.40 -7.29
CA LEU A 27 0.74 7.82 -7.74
C LEU A 27 0.99 8.14 -9.22
N LEU A 28 2.06 7.61 -9.79
CA LEU A 28 2.40 7.73 -11.22
C LEU A 28 1.18 7.38 -12.09
N ASN A 29 0.75 8.28 -12.98
CA ASN A 29 -0.42 8.04 -13.82
C ASN A 29 -0.23 6.80 -14.71
N TYR A 30 -1.24 5.92 -14.77
CA TYR A 30 -1.20 4.70 -15.58
C TYR A 30 -1.06 4.97 -17.08
N GLU A 31 -1.54 6.09 -17.59
CA GLU A 31 -1.45 6.47 -19.01
C GLU A 31 -0.12 7.15 -19.38
N SER A 32 0.78 7.34 -18.42
CA SER A 32 2.11 7.90 -18.70
C SER A 32 2.96 6.94 -19.53
N SER A 33 3.95 7.46 -20.27
CA SER A 33 4.84 6.69 -21.17
C SER A 33 5.76 5.67 -20.49
N HIS A 34 5.61 5.43 -19.19
CA HIS A 34 6.40 4.46 -18.45
C HIS A 34 5.98 3.02 -18.79
N GLY A 35 6.96 2.12 -18.82
CA GLY A 35 6.70 0.70 -19.06
C GLY A 35 5.75 0.09 -18.03
N LYS A 36 5.00 -0.94 -18.46
CA LYS A 36 4.05 -1.66 -17.59
C LYS A 36 4.73 -2.24 -16.35
N SER A 37 5.97 -2.71 -16.47
CA SER A 37 6.78 -3.22 -15.36
C SER A 37 6.93 -2.19 -14.23
N ILE A 38 7.19 -0.92 -14.55
CA ILE A 38 7.32 0.16 -13.56
C ILE A 38 5.98 0.36 -12.84
N LYS A 39 4.88 0.43 -13.59
CA LYS A 39 3.52 0.62 -13.04
C LYS A 39 3.14 -0.56 -12.13
N SER A 40 3.38 -1.79 -12.56
CA SER A 40 3.15 -2.98 -11.73
C SER A 40 4.03 -2.99 -10.48
N ASN A 41 5.31 -2.61 -10.60
CA ASN A 41 6.23 -2.57 -9.46
C ASN A 41 5.84 -1.53 -8.41
N ILE A 42 5.23 -0.40 -8.82
CA ILE A 42 4.69 0.57 -7.86
C ILE A 42 3.61 -0.09 -6.99
N VAL A 43 2.67 -0.83 -7.58
CA VAL A 43 1.62 -1.53 -6.83
C VAL A 43 2.24 -2.53 -5.86
N LYS A 44 3.11 -3.43 -6.38
CA LYS A 44 3.77 -4.46 -5.58
C LYS A 44 4.55 -3.89 -4.41
N ASN A 45 5.43 -2.93 -4.67
CA ASN A 45 6.28 -2.33 -3.64
C ASN A 45 5.45 -1.62 -2.55
N MET A 46 4.37 -0.95 -2.93
CA MET A 46 3.50 -0.29 -1.95
C MET A 46 2.70 -1.30 -1.12
N THR A 47 2.19 -2.36 -1.75
CA THR A 47 1.52 -3.45 -1.04
C THR A 47 2.47 -4.12 -0.03
N THR A 48 3.67 -4.53 -0.46
CA THR A 48 4.67 -5.12 0.43
C THR A 48 5.00 -4.21 1.60
N ARG A 49 5.22 -2.91 1.37
CA ARG A 49 5.50 -1.95 2.44
C ARG A 49 4.39 -1.85 3.47
N ILE A 50 3.13 -1.89 3.05
CA ILE A 50 1.98 -1.88 3.99
C ILE A 50 2.02 -3.13 4.86
N LEU A 51 2.26 -4.30 4.27
CA LEU A 51 2.32 -5.59 4.98
C LEU A 51 3.54 -5.72 5.91
N GLU A 52 4.64 -5.04 5.61
CA GLU A 52 5.84 -4.99 6.45
C GLU A 52 5.73 -3.98 7.60
N THR A 53 5.06 -2.85 7.37
CA THR A 53 5.05 -1.73 8.32
C THR A 53 3.87 -1.79 9.28
N THR A 54 2.67 -2.07 8.78
CA THR A 54 1.46 -2.06 9.61
C THR A 54 1.34 -3.38 10.35
N GLN A 55 1.32 -3.35 11.68
CA GLN A 55 1.34 -4.57 12.51
C GLN A 55 -0.02 -5.27 12.59
N ASP A 56 -1.09 -4.48 12.70
CA ASP A 56 -2.45 -4.98 12.89
C ASP A 56 -3.12 -5.29 11.53
N ASN A 57 -3.82 -6.43 11.47
CA ASN A 57 -4.44 -6.91 10.23
C ASN A 57 -5.62 -6.04 9.77
N ILE A 58 -6.38 -5.44 10.70
CA ILE A 58 -7.49 -4.55 10.37
C ILE A 58 -6.92 -3.26 9.77
N ASP A 59 -5.90 -2.68 10.39
CA ASP A 59 -5.22 -1.49 9.88
C ASP A 59 -4.55 -1.75 8.53
N GLN A 60 -3.93 -2.93 8.33
CA GLN A 60 -3.39 -3.33 7.03
C GLN A 60 -4.47 -3.30 5.95
N GLN A 61 -5.66 -3.86 6.24
CA GLN A 61 -6.75 -3.89 5.28
C GLN A 61 -7.25 -2.48 4.94
N GLU A 62 -7.35 -1.59 5.93
CA GLU A 62 -7.67 -0.19 5.70
C GLU A 62 -6.60 0.52 4.85
N ASP A 63 -5.33 0.25 5.11
CA ASP A 63 -4.21 0.84 4.36
C ASP A 63 -4.15 0.33 2.91
N LEU A 64 -4.46 -0.94 2.68
CA LEU A 64 -4.64 -1.51 1.34
C LEU A 64 -5.82 -0.88 0.60
N ASN A 65 -6.92 -0.58 1.30
CA ASN A 65 -8.06 0.14 0.72
C ASN A 65 -7.67 1.58 0.34
N LYS A 66 -6.88 2.28 1.17
CA LYS A 66 -6.32 3.59 0.84
C LYS A 66 -5.43 3.53 -0.41
N LEU A 67 -4.54 2.54 -0.50
CA LEU A 67 -3.69 2.32 -1.67
C LEU A 67 -4.53 2.07 -2.94
N ARG A 68 -5.58 1.23 -2.85
CA ARG A 68 -6.53 0.99 -3.95
C ARG A 68 -7.14 2.30 -4.45
N ASN A 69 -7.61 3.15 -3.54
CA ASN A 69 -8.20 4.43 -3.89
C ASN A 69 -7.20 5.37 -4.57
N MET A 70 -5.95 5.42 -4.11
CA MET A 70 -4.90 6.21 -4.75
C MET A 70 -4.56 5.71 -6.16
N LEU A 71 -4.52 4.39 -6.37
CA LEU A 71 -4.27 3.79 -7.68
C LEU A 71 -5.41 4.08 -8.67
N LEU A 72 -6.67 4.02 -8.20
CA LEU A 72 -7.84 4.42 -9.00
C LEU A 72 -7.78 5.90 -9.39
N LYS A 73 -7.43 6.79 -8.45
CA LYS A 73 -7.20 8.22 -8.74
C LYS A 73 -6.03 8.47 -9.72
N SER A 74 -5.17 7.48 -9.92
CA SER A 74 -4.06 7.48 -10.88
C SER A 74 -4.36 6.71 -12.17
N ASN A 75 -5.63 6.41 -12.45
CA ASN A 75 -6.12 5.74 -13.66
C ASN A 75 -5.66 4.28 -13.82
N TYR A 76 -5.24 3.60 -12.74
CA TYR A 76 -4.94 2.17 -12.86
C TYR A 76 -6.22 1.36 -13.09
N PRO A 77 -6.23 0.38 -14.01
CA PRO A 77 -7.38 -0.48 -14.24
C PRO A 77 -7.73 -1.30 -13.00
N LEU A 78 -9.01 -1.31 -12.60
CA LEU A 78 -9.43 -1.96 -11.35
C LEU A 78 -9.01 -3.43 -11.27
N LYS A 79 -9.22 -4.18 -12.36
CA LYS A 79 -8.83 -5.60 -12.45
C LYS A 79 -7.33 -5.81 -12.23
N GLU A 80 -6.51 -4.88 -12.71
CA GLU A 80 -5.05 -4.96 -12.55
C GLU A 80 -4.64 -4.62 -11.11
N ILE A 81 -5.27 -3.63 -10.49
CA ILE A 81 -5.07 -3.31 -9.07
C ILE A 81 -5.38 -4.54 -8.20
N GLU A 82 -6.57 -5.11 -8.33
CA GLU A 82 -7.00 -6.24 -7.51
C GLU A 82 -6.11 -7.47 -7.72
N LYS A 83 -5.76 -7.76 -8.98
CA LYS A 83 -4.83 -8.85 -9.32
C LYS A 83 -3.48 -8.67 -8.64
N LEU A 84 -2.84 -7.51 -8.81
CA LEU A 84 -1.49 -7.26 -8.31
C LEU A 84 -1.44 -7.22 -6.78
N ILE A 85 -2.42 -6.59 -6.12
CA ILE A 85 -2.49 -6.58 -4.65
C ILE A 85 -2.68 -8.00 -4.13
N LYS A 86 -3.62 -8.77 -4.70
CA LYS A 86 -3.88 -10.15 -4.27
C LYS A 86 -2.64 -11.04 -4.42
N GLN A 87 -1.98 -10.97 -5.59
CA GLN A 87 -0.75 -11.73 -5.86
C GLN A 87 0.35 -11.38 -4.85
N THR A 88 0.57 -10.09 -4.61
CA THR A 88 1.60 -9.63 -3.67
C THR A 88 1.30 -10.07 -2.23
N CYS A 89 0.05 -10.02 -1.79
CA CYS A 89 -0.35 -10.51 -0.47
C CYS A 89 -0.14 -12.04 -0.33
N GLN A 90 -0.36 -12.81 -1.39
CA GLN A 90 -0.13 -14.26 -1.39
C GLN A 90 1.36 -14.60 -1.36
N GLU A 91 2.16 -13.92 -2.18
CA GLU A 91 3.62 -14.04 -2.22
C GLU A 91 4.23 -13.68 -0.85
N PHE A 92 3.78 -12.59 -0.23
CA PHE A 92 4.26 -12.16 1.07
C PHE A 92 3.97 -13.17 2.19
N LYS A 93 2.77 -13.78 2.20
CA LYS A 93 2.42 -14.85 3.16
C LYS A 93 3.26 -16.10 2.95
N SER A 94 3.53 -16.44 1.69
CA SER A 94 4.32 -17.63 1.35
C SER A 94 5.78 -17.49 1.80
N ASN A 95 6.36 -16.29 1.71
CA ASN A 95 7.74 -16.02 2.11
C ASN A 95 7.96 -15.92 3.64
N LYS A 96 6.88 -15.86 4.44
CA LYS A 96 6.94 -15.83 5.90
C LYS A 96 6.78 -17.21 6.55
N ASN A 97 6.34 -18.21 5.80
CA ASN A 97 6.27 -19.61 6.21
C ASN A 97 7.59 -20.32 5.90
#